data_AF-A0A6U3VLE9-F1
#
_entry.id   AF-A0A6U3VLE9-F1
#
_cell.length_a   1.000
_cell.length_b   1.000
_cell.length_c   1.000
_cell.angle_alpha   90.00
_cell.angle_beta   90.00
_cell.angle_gamma   90.00
#
_symmetry.space_group_name_H-M   'P 1'
#
loop_
_entity.id
_entity.type
_entity.pdbx_description
1 polymer ?
#
loop_
_entity_poly.entity_id
_entity_poly.type
_entity_poly.pdbx_seq_one_letter_code
_entity_poly.pdbx_strand_id
1 'polypeptide(L)'
;MPSHETSIYSESTLRLLTLAASTAAFAGVGIALLQLDGVSRKILSPEKLRIKRRATAQYHIEKAIANASNDLMCAAGGGHNLYDPEEDRAMTSLLTTDDEIDSLVNEIIGEKDSSKAPFVVSIELDDEDPRAQREYYLFLAFPKEGSKRYRRMQVPLVRFCTKLADAFEKKLTSTALCFVADASSGLGAEVLGKVLSECGAGLALVREPAWMVTVAYMIQKNVISKSKMERVLFALCRLDANRVRDDVGASRTVVFTLPGQSCTPPLLPLLQKAFPCERHVFAYDTCAESLCRGLNLSSGRKKKRIADKESISSELLSAPSDLMARVPIAPLRSLRDLPPLLATFSEDQANIIESWMSSVNAFLLMKQNENENEYLPFVCRMGFLLGRTGLGDGYTDQSDIALQNVLQYITGSRSRPLKDEVLDAARVALADARKVCEVFPRAEKQMTEQEQNQLEECVFCHKEILIGNKTLIDTVQPAKEWSLKSARKLTGCACCGPEDEYDSDDDKIGQETSAGKDSGGLKMNGIDLSVPGAGFATGLTQRKKPAFVDGKTQFAFDPTKFSYFRSKET
;
A
#
# COMPACT_ATOMS: atom_id res chain seq x y z
N MET A 1 51.30 31.71 55.92
CA MET A 1 51.98 31.46 54.64
C MET A 1 51.33 30.24 54.00
N PRO A 2 50.65 30.35 52.85
CA PRO A 2 50.21 29.19 52.08
C PRO A 2 51.34 28.72 51.16
N SER A 3 51.54 27.40 51.07
CA SER A 3 52.49 26.77 50.16
C SER A 3 51.95 26.76 48.73
N HIS A 4 52.71 27.31 47.79
CA HIS A 4 52.46 27.13 46.36
C HIS A 4 52.82 25.71 45.94
N GLU A 5 51.83 24.83 45.77
CA GLU A 5 52.01 23.60 45.00
C GLU A 5 51.76 23.91 43.51
N THR A 6 52.83 24.18 42.77
CA THR A 6 52.76 24.29 41.31
C THR A 6 52.50 22.93 40.69
N SER A 7 51.29 22.73 40.19
CA SER A 7 50.89 21.56 39.40
C SER A 7 51.71 21.49 38.10
N ILE A 8 52.75 20.65 38.09
CA ILE A 8 53.52 20.34 36.89
C ILE A 8 52.75 19.27 36.10
N TYR A 9 51.72 19.68 35.36
CA TYR A 9 51.27 18.89 34.23
C TYR A 9 52.39 18.89 33.19
N SER A 10 53.05 17.74 33.06
CA SER A 10 54.08 17.50 32.05
C SER A 10 53.55 17.91 30.66
N GLU A 11 54.35 18.67 29.93
CA GLU A 11 54.03 19.15 28.57
C GLU A 11 53.74 17.97 27.62
N SER A 12 54.37 16.81 27.88
CA SER A 12 54.12 15.55 27.19
C SER A 12 52.67 15.07 27.33
N THR A 13 52.07 15.22 28.51
CA THR A 13 50.68 14.80 28.79
C THR A 13 49.69 15.70 28.05
N LEU A 14 49.96 17.01 28.00
CA LEU A 14 49.15 17.96 27.24
C LEU A 14 49.19 17.63 25.74
N ARG A 15 50.40 17.39 25.19
CA ARG A 15 50.60 17.01 23.79
C ARG A 15 49.93 15.67 23.43
N LEU A 16 49.97 14.68 24.32
CA LEU A 16 49.27 13.39 24.14
C LEU A 16 47.75 13.56 24.09
N LEU A 17 47.18 14.38 24.99
CA LEU A 17 45.76 14.72 24.96
C LEU A 17 45.37 15.52 23.71
N THR A 18 46.23 16.43 23.24
CA THR A 18 45.97 17.17 21.98
C THR A 18 46.01 16.25 20.77
N LEU A 19 46.96 15.30 20.71
CA LEU A 19 47.05 14.32 19.64
C LEU A 19 45.84 13.36 19.63
N ALA A 20 45.42 12.88 20.81
CA ALA A 20 44.23 12.05 20.95
C ALA A 20 42.95 12.79 20.53
N ALA A 21 42.76 14.03 20.99
CA ALA A 21 41.63 14.87 20.59
C ALA A 21 41.64 15.17 19.08
N SER A 22 42.82 15.41 18.49
CA SER A 22 42.98 15.61 17.05
C SER A 22 42.58 14.35 16.28
N THR A 23 43.05 13.17 16.72
CA THR A 23 42.76 11.89 16.07
C THR A 23 41.28 11.52 16.19
N ALA A 24 40.65 11.79 17.33
CA ALA A 24 39.21 11.67 17.53
C ALA A 24 38.40 12.65 16.66
N ALA A 25 38.87 13.90 16.50
CA ALA A 25 38.25 14.88 15.61
C ALA A 25 38.36 14.48 14.14
N PHE A 26 39.53 14.01 13.67
CA PHE A 26 39.71 13.50 12.31
C PHE A 26 38.89 12.22 12.06
N ALA A 27 38.79 11.31 13.04
CA ALA A 27 37.90 10.16 12.96
C ALA A 27 36.42 10.58 12.90
N GLY A 28 36.01 11.54 13.72
CA GLY A 28 34.65 12.10 13.73
C GLY A 28 34.28 12.80 12.41
N VAL A 29 35.19 13.62 11.86
CA VAL A 29 35.02 14.24 10.54
C VAL A 29 35.00 13.18 9.43
N GLY A 30 35.86 12.16 9.51
CA GLY A 30 35.84 11.03 8.56
C GLY A 30 34.51 10.27 8.58
N ILE A 31 33.97 9.99 9.77
CA ILE A 31 32.65 9.36 9.95
C ILE A 31 31.53 10.27 9.42
N ALA A 32 31.55 11.57 9.71
CA ALA A 32 30.57 12.54 9.21
C ALA A 32 30.62 12.68 7.69
N LEU A 33 31.81 12.68 7.08
CA LEU A 33 31.96 12.67 5.61
C LEU A 33 31.45 11.36 5.00
N LEU A 34 31.65 10.22 5.66
CA LEU A 34 31.06 8.93 5.25
C LEU A 34 29.54 8.87 5.44
N GLN A 35 28.93 9.77 6.22
CA GLN A 35 27.47 9.90 6.26
C GLN A 35 26.92 10.55 4.98
N LEU A 36 27.68 11.39 4.27
CA LEU A 36 27.24 12.00 3.02
C LEU A 36 27.12 10.97 1.88
N ASP A 37 25.95 10.90 1.23
CA ASP A 37 25.70 9.98 0.11
C ASP A 37 26.69 10.17 -1.06
N GLY A 38 26.99 11.43 -1.44
CA GLY A 38 27.91 11.72 -2.54
C GLY A 38 29.37 11.29 -2.29
N VAL A 39 29.78 11.17 -1.02
CA VAL A 39 31.07 10.57 -0.63
C VAL A 39 30.94 9.05 -0.60
N SER A 40 29.84 8.55 -0.05
CA SER A 40 29.54 7.11 0.04
C SER A 40 29.52 6.44 -1.34
N ARG A 41 28.92 7.07 -2.35
CA ARG A 41 28.90 6.61 -3.74
C ARG A 41 30.29 6.47 -4.38
N LYS A 42 31.31 7.17 -3.88
CA LYS A 42 32.69 7.11 -4.39
C LYS A 42 33.57 6.09 -3.66
N ILE A 43 33.21 5.73 -2.43
CA ILE A 43 34.06 4.92 -1.53
C ILE A 43 33.49 3.51 -1.31
N LEU A 44 32.16 3.38 -1.24
CA LEU A 44 31.50 2.10 -0.98
C LEU A 44 31.24 1.36 -2.29
N SER A 45 31.36 0.03 -2.27
CA SER A 45 30.81 -0.79 -3.35
C SER A 45 29.28 -0.63 -3.40
N PRO A 46 28.63 -0.84 -4.56
CA PRO A 46 27.18 -0.65 -4.71
C PRO A 46 26.34 -1.41 -3.66
N GLU A 47 26.74 -2.63 -3.31
CA GLU A 47 26.06 -3.40 -2.26
C GLU A 47 26.25 -2.80 -0.85
N LYS A 48 27.46 -2.34 -0.51
CA LYS A 48 27.70 -1.64 0.77
C LYS A 48 26.95 -0.32 0.86
N LEU A 49 26.84 0.41 -0.25
CA LEU A 49 26.02 1.62 -0.36
C LEU A 49 24.54 1.32 -0.15
N ARG A 50 24.00 0.27 -0.79
CA ARG A 50 22.61 -0.18 -0.62
C ARG A 50 22.32 -0.60 0.83
N ILE A 51 23.23 -1.35 1.46
CA ILE A 51 23.13 -1.71 2.89
C ILE A 51 23.11 -0.44 3.77
N LYS A 52 23.99 0.53 3.51
CA LYS A 52 24.01 1.80 4.24
C LYS A 52 22.69 2.57 4.09
N ARG A 53 22.24 2.82 2.84
CA ARG A 53 20.98 3.53 2.55
C ARG A 53 19.77 2.84 3.22
N ARG A 54 19.74 1.51 3.26
CA ARG A 54 18.71 0.74 3.98
C ARG A 54 18.77 0.91 5.50
N ALA A 55 19.95 1.02 6.10
CA ALA A 55 20.06 1.35 7.52
C ALA A 55 19.56 2.77 7.83
N THR A 56 19.88 3.75 6.96
CA THR A 56 19.33 5.11 7.03
C THR A 56 17.80 5.12 6.90
N ALA A 57 17.27 4.41 5.90
CA ALA A 57 15.84 4.23 5.65
C ALA A 57 15.12 3.64 6.86
N GLN A 58 15.66 2.56 7.43
CA GLN A 58 15.14 1.91 8.62
C GLN A 58 15.07 2.89 9.81
N TYR A 59 16.16 3.61 10.09
CA TYR A 59 16.21 4.60 11.17
C TYR A 59 15.15 5.70 10.97
N HIS A 60 14.93 6.15 9.73
CA HIS A 60 13.89 7.13 9.44
C HIS A 60 12.46 6.58 9.62
N ILE A 61 12.21 5.32 9.25
CA ILE A 61 10.93 4.64 9.49
C ILE A 61 10.66 4.48 11.00
N GLU A 62 11.63 3.97 11.76
CA GLU A 62 11.54 3.80 13.21
C GLU A 62 11.27 5.14 13.92
N LYS A 63 12.02 6.19 13.55
CA LYS A 63 11.82 7.55 14.06
C LYS A 63 10.44 8.12 13.69
N ALA A 64 9.92 7.82 12.51
CA ALA A 64 8.62 8.28 12.06
C ALA A 64 7.46 7.57 12.78
N ILE A 65 7.60 6.26 13.05
CA ILE A 65 6.67 5.50 13.89
C ILE A 65 6.67 6.08 15.32
N ALA A 66 7.84 6.27 15.93
CA ALA A 66 7.97 6.81 17.28
C ALA A 66 7.39 8.24 17.40
N ASN A 67 7.65 9.11 16.40
CA ASN A 67 7.06 10.45 16.36
C ASN A 67 5.53 10.38 16.23
N ALA A 68 4.99 9.59 15.31
CA ALA A 68 3.54 9.48 15.10
C ALA A 68 2.81 8.89 16.33
N SER A 69 3.44 7.90 16.98
CA SER A 69 2.99 7.37 18.27
C SER A 69 2.96 8.46 19.34
N ASN A 70 4.07 9.19 19.53
CA ASN A 70 4.16 10.28 20.50
C ASN A 70 3.13 11.40 20.23
N ASP A 71 2.94 11.80 18.97
CA ASP A 71 1.95 12.82 18.59
C ASP A 71 0.52 12.36 18.93
N LEU A 72 0.18 11.09 18.69
CA LEU A 72 -1.10 10.48 19.06
C LEU A 72 -1.26 10.31 20.58
N MET A 73 -0.20 9.97 21.30
CA MET A 73 -0.21 9.89 22.77
C MET A 73 -0.43 11.28 23.38
N CYS A 74 0.31 12.30 22.93
CA CYS A 74 0.13 13.68 23.34
C CYS A 74 -1.31 14.16 23.13
N ALA A 75 -1.89 13.92 21.96
CA ALA A 75 -3.26 14.35 21.68
C ALA A 75 -4.31 13.62 22.54
N ALA A 76 -4.14 12.31 22.76
CA ALA A 76 -5.04 11.53 23.62
C ALA A 76 -4.93 11.89 25.12
N GLY A 77 -3.77 12.40 25.55
CA GLY A 77 -3.54 13.01 26.88
C GLY A 77 -4.11 14.43 27.04
N GLY A 78 -4.75 14.99 26.02
CA GLY A 78 -5.33 16.34 26.03
C GLY A 78 -4.49 17.41 25.32
N GLY A 79 -3.49 17.02 24.54
CA GLY A 79 -2.59 17.90 23.78
C GLY A 79 -1.25 18.12 24.47
N HIS A 80 -0.25 18.63 23.73
CA HIS A 80 1.14 18.76 24.19
C HIS A 80 1.33 19.54 25.51
N ASN A 81 0.43 20.47 25.84
CA ASN A 81 0.52 21.27 27.08
C ASN A 81 -0.03 20.55 28.32
N LEU A 82 -0.76 19.44 28.14
CA LEU A 82 -1.43 18.67 29.21
C LEU A 82 -0.95 17.21 29.28
N TYR A 83 -0.06 16.80 28.36
CA TYR A 83 0.50 15.46 28.31
C TYR A 83 1.77 15.37 29.17
N ASP A 84 1.69 14.57 30.22
CA ASP A 84 2.82 14.09 31.00
C ASP A 84 2.96 12.58 30.77
N PRO A 85 4.10 12.07 30.26
CA PRO A 85 4.33 10.64 30.07
C PRO A 85 4.21 9.81 31.35
N GLU A 86 4.57 10.35 32.52
CA GLU A 86 4.46 9.62 33.79
C GLU A 86 2.99 9.52 34.24
N GLU A 87 2.21 10.59 34.06
CA GLU A 87 0.77 10.58 34.34
C GLU A 87 -0.01 9.71 33.36
N ASP A 88 0.31 9.74 32.06
CA ASP A 88 -0.35 8.92 31.04
C ASP A 88 -0.06 7.42 31.24
N ARG A 89 1.16 7.05 31.68
CA ARG A 89 1.48 5.69 32.14
C ARG A 89 0.65 5.31 33.36
N ALA A 90 0.58 6.17 34.39
CA ALA A 90 -0.19 5.90 35.61
C ALA A 90 -1.71 5.80 35.36
N MET A 91 -2.23 6.48 34.34
CA MET A 91 -3.64 6.39 33.92
C MET A 91 -3.93 5.25 32.93
N THR A 92 -2.91 4.61 32.35
CA THR A 92 -3.10 3.55 31.35
C THR A 92 -3.40 2.21 32.02
N SER A 93 -4.58 1.67 31.72
CA SER A 93 -5.00 0.37 32.25
C SER A 93 -4.39 -0.77 31.44
N LEU A 94 -3.40 -1.45 32.03
CA LEU A 94 -2.81 -2.67 31.47
C LEU A 94 -3.72 -3.88 31.76
N LEU A 95 -4.23 -4.54 30.73
CA LEU A 95 -5.06 -5.75 30.85
C LEU A 95 -4.24 -6.99 30.48
N THR A 96 -4.21 -8.00 31.35
CA THR A 96 -3.32 -9.17 31.17
C THR A 96 -4.02 -10.52 31.29
N THR A 97 -5.23 -10.56 31.85
CA THR A 97 -6.03 -11.78 31.97
C THR A 97 -6.97 -11.97 30.78
N ASP A 98 -7.41 -13.21 30.51
CA ASP A 98 -8.39 -13.44 29.44
C ASP A 98 -9.74 -12.78 29.75
N ASP A 99 -10.17 -12.77 31.01
CA ASP A 99 -11.46 -12.20 31.42
C ASP A 99 -11.52 -10.67 31.23
N GLU A 100 -10.44 -9.95 31.55
CA GLU A 100 -10.31 -8.52 31.26
C GLU A 100 -10.35 -8.23 29.75
N ILE A 101 -9.63 -9.04 28.97
CA ILE A 101 -9.57 -8.90 27.51
C ILE A 101 -10.92 -9.22 26.87
N ASP A 102 -11.61 -10.28 27.32
CA ASP A 102 -12.94 -10.63 26.85
C ASP A 102 -13.98 -9.57 27.25
N SER A 103 -13.89 -9.02 28.47
CA SER A 103 -14.71 -7.87 28.88
C SER A 103 -14.52 -6.67 27.96
N LEU A 104 -13.26 -6.34 27.62
CA LEU A 104 -12.95 -5.24 26.68
C LEU A 104 -13.44 -5.51 25.26
N VAL A 105 -13.27 -6.73 24.75
CA VAL A 105 -13.78 -7.12 23.43
C VAL A 105 -15.31 -7.01 23.41
N ASN A 106 -16.00 -7.45 24.46
CA ASN A 106 -17.45 -7.30 24.59
C ASN A 106 -17.88 -5.82 24.69
N GLU A 107 -17.11 -4.95 25.35
CA GLU A 107 -17.34 -3.50 25.38
C GLU A 107 -17.30 -2.91 23.94
N ILE A 108 -16.21 -3.17 23.21
CA ILE A 108 -16.00 -2.68 21.83
C ILE A 108 -17.08 -3.20 20.87
N ILE A 109 -17.47 -4.47 21.00
CA ILE A 109 -18.43 -5.15 20.13
C ILE A 109 -19.87 -4.75 20.49
N GLY A 110 -20.15 -4.45 21.76
CA GLY A 110 -21.43 -3.96 22.26
C GLY A 110 -21.70 -2.48 21.96
N GLU A 111 -20.66 -1.67 21.74
CA GLU A 111 -20.79 -0.24 21.49
C GLU A 111 -21.60 0.07 20.21
N LYS A 112 -22.67 0.87 20.39
CA LYS A 112 -23.65 1.29 19.38
C LYS A 112 -23.42 2.69 18.83
N ASP A 113 -22.60 3.50 19.49
CA ASP A 113 -22.18 4.83 19.05
C ASP A 113 -20.78 4.75 18.45
N SER A 114 -20.61 4.95 17.13
CA SER A 114 -19.28 4.81 16.52
C SER A 114 -18.29 5.89 16.98
N SER A 115 -18.77 7.02 17.51
CA SER A 115 -17.93 8.09 18.06
C SER A 115 -17.23 7.71 19.37
N LYS A 116 -17.66 6.60 20.01
CA LYS A 116 -17.06 6.03 21.23
C LYS A 116 -16.14 4.83 20.96
N ALA A 117 -16.12 4.32 19.74
CA ALA A 117 -15.21 3.24 19.37
C ALA A 117 -13.74 3.68 19.57
N PRO A 118 -12.89 2.83 20.16
CA PRO A 118 -11.49 3.18 20.36
C PRO A 118 -10.74 3.20 19.04
N PHE A 119 -9.63 3.93 19.04
CA PHE A 119 -8.66 3.94 17.95
C PHE A 119 -7.28 3.47 18.46
N VAL A 120 -6.46 3.00 17.52
CA VAL A 120 -5.08 2.60 17.79
C VAL A 120 -4.22 3.85 17.95
N VAL A 121 -3.50 3.92 19.06
CA VAL A 121 -2.55 4.98 19.39
C VAL A 121 -1.15 4.55 18.93
N SER A 122 -0.72 3.36 19.36
CA SER A 122 0.58 2.79 19.03
C SER A 122 0.60 1.27 19.15
N ILE A 123 1.65 0.66 18.60
CA ILE A 123 1.96 -0.77 18.73
C ILE A 123 3.45 -0.85 19.05
N GLU A 124 3.79 -1.24 20.27
CA GLU A 124 5.14 -1.09 20.83
C GLU A 124 5.55 -2.33 21.63
N LEU A 125 6.85 -2.50 21.87
CA LEU A 125 7.34 -3.45 22.88
C LEU A 125 7.27 -2.76 24.24
N ASP A 126 6.83 -3.48 25.26
CA ASP A 126 6.97 -3.02 26.64
C ASP A 126 8.30 -3.54 27.20
N ASP A 127 9.31 -2.68 27.18
CA ASP A 127 10.65 -2.97 27.71
C ASP A 127 10.69 -2.92 29.26
N GLU A 128 9.63 -2.43 29.92
CA GLU A 128 9.55 -2.24 31.39
C GLU A 128 8.90 -3.42 32.12
N ASP A 129 8.15 -4.31 31.44
CA ASP A 129 7.60 -5.51 32.06
C ASP A 129 8.63 -6.66 32.11
N PRO A 130 9.20 -7.01 33.27
CA PRO A 130 10.16 -8.11 33.39
C PRO A 130 9.55 -9.50 33.17
N ARG A 131 8.21 -9.60 33.00
CA ARG A 131 7.51 -10.82 32.60
C ARG A 131 7.29 -10.91 31.08
N ALA A 132 7.47 -9.82 30.34
CA ALA A 132 7.17 -9.78 28.91
C ALA A 132 8.10 -10.72 28.13
N GLN A 133 7.50 -11.74 27.51
CA GLN A 133 8.17 -12.66 26.59
C GLN A 133 8.45 -12.00 25.22
N ARG A 134 9.08 -10.81 25.21
CA ARG A 134 9.21 -9.95 24.01
C ARG A 134 7.88 -9.78 23.27
N GLU A 135 6.79 -9.62 24.02
CA GLU A 135 5.45 -9.45 23.46
C GLU A 135 5.21 -7.99 23.07
N TYR A 136 4.54 -7.79 21.93
CA TYR A 136 4.09 -6.47 21.50
C TYR A 136 2.74 -6.15 22.15
N TYR A 137 2.60 -4.92 22.63
CA TYR A 137 1.36 -4.39 23.17
C TYR A 137 0.71 -3.42 22.19
N LEU A 138 -0.62 -3.38 22.24
CA LEU A 138 -1.47 -2.45 21.52
C LEU A 138 -1.97 -1.40 22.51
N PHE A 139 -1.72 -0.12 22.20
CA PHE A 139 -2.23 1.00 23.00
C PHE A 139 -3.49 1.55 22.34
N LEU A 140 -4.58 1.55 23.10
CA LEU A 140 -5.91 2.01 22.69
C LEU A 140 -6.31 3.25 23.47
N ALA A 141 -7.00 4.17 22.79
CA ALA A 141 -7.63 5.32 23.41
C ALA A 141 -9.13 5.34 23.11
N PHE A 142 -9.93 5.48 24.17
CA PHE A 142 -11.38 5.53 24.13
C PHE A 142 -11.85 6.98 24.29
N PRO A 143 -12.60 7.52 23.32
CA PRO A 143 -13.27 8.81 23.45
C PRO A 143 -14.18 8.83 24.70
N LYS A 144 -14.16 9.93 25.45
CA LYS A 144 -14.97 10.11 26.65
C LYS A 144 -15.77 11.40 26.58
N GLU A 145 -17.09 11.29 26.66
CA GLU A 145 -17.99 12.46 26.67
C GLU A 145 -17.57 13.49 27.73
N GLY A 146 -17.50 14.76 27.33
CA GLY A 146 -17.17 15.89 28.21
C GLY A 146 -15.72 15.95 28.72
N SER A 147 -14.82 15.06 28.29
CA SER A 147 -13.42 15.02 28.73
C SER A 147 -12.47 15.34 27.57
N LYS A 148 -11.46 16.20 27.82
CA LYS A 148 -10.33 16.39 26.89
C LYS A 148 -9.33 15.21 26.90
N ARG A 149 -9.37 14.37 27.94
CA ARG A 149 -8.53 13.18 28.09
C ARG A 149 -9.31 11.91 27.75
N TYR A 150 -8.68 11.04 26.95
CA TYR A 150 -9.22 9.76 26.53
C TYR A 150 -8.94 8.68 27.60
N ARG A 151 -9.79 7.67 27.76
CA ARG A 151 -9.47 6.50 28.61
C ARG A 151 -8.45 5.64 27.88
N ARG A 152 -7.33 5.32 28.52
CA ARG A 152 -6.17 4.64 27.93
C ARG A 152 -6.12 3.18 28.36
N MET A 153 -5.82 2.28 27.42
CA MET A 153 -5.67 0.84 27.68
C MET A 153 -4.48 0.26 26.93
N GLN A 154 -3.76 -0.64 27.59
CA GLN A 154 -2.65 -1.40 27.02
C GLN A 154 -3.02 -2.89 27.06
N VAL A 155 -2.93 -3.57 25.92
CA VAL A 155 -3.35 -4.98 25.78
C VAL A 155 -2.35 -5.80 24.94
N PRO A 156 -2.09 -7.08 25.25
CA PRO A 156 -1.18 -7.92 24.45
C PRO A 156 -1.70 -8.08 23.01
N LEU A 157 -0.94 -7.59 22.03
CA LEU A 157 -1.40 -7.35 20.65
C LEU A 157 -2.04 -8.59 20.03
N VAL A 158 -1.33 -9.73 20.05
CA VAL A 158 -1.77 -10.95 19.38
C VAL A 158 -3.00 -11.53 20.09
N ARG A 159 -2.96 -11.65 21.41
CA ARG A 159 -4.06 -12.24 22.20
C ARG A 159 -5.35 -11.44 22.09
N PHE A 160 -5.25 -10.11 22.23
CA PHE A 160 -6.38 -9.19 22.05
C PHE A 160 -6.92 -9.24 20.62
N CYS A 161 -6.07 -9.10 19.60
CA CYS A 161 -6.53 -9.11 18.21
C CYS A 161 -7.13 -10.45 17.79
N THR A 162 -6.64 -11.59 18.29
CA THR A 162 -7.26 -12.90 18.01
C THR A 162 -8.70 -12.96 18.52
N LYS A 163 -8.93 -12.60 19.80
CA LYS A 163 -10.27 -12.56 20.41
C LYS A 163 -11.19 -11.53 19.75
N LEU A 164 -10.66 -10.34 19.43
CA LEU A 164 -11.41 -9.29 18.73
C LEU A 164 -11.82 -9.73 17.32
N ALA A 165 -10.93 -10.41 16.59
CA ALA A 165 -11.25 -11.00 15.30
C ALA A 165 -12.34 -12.09 15.42
N ASP A 166 -12.26 -12.99 16.41
CA ASP A 166 -13.29 -14.02 16.65
C ASP A 166 -14.67 -13.39 16.93
N ALA A 167 -14.70 -12.26 17.64
CA ALA A 167 -15.92 -11.54 17.94
C ALA A 167 -16.49 -10.81 16.71
N PHE A 168 -15.63 -10.22 15.87
CA PHE A 168 -16.04 -9.62 14.60
C PHE A 168 -16.49 -10.66 13.56
N GLU A 169 -15.93 -11.87 13.53
CA GLU A 169 -16.41 -12.95 12.65
C GLU A 169 -17.79 -13.46 13.06
N LYS A 170 -18.07 -13.54 14.37
CA LYS A 170 -19.39 -13.90 14.91
C LYS A 170 -20.44 -12.79 14.68
N LYS A 171 -20.03 -11.52 14.70
CA LYS A 171 -20.89 -10.37 14.45
C LYS A 171 -20.98 -10.09 12.95
N LEU A 172 -22.04 -10.56 12.30
CA LEU A 172 -22.33 -10.26 10.88
C LEU A 172 -22.33 -8.73 10.62
N THR A 173 -21.19 -8.19 10.19
CA THR A 173 -21.06 -6.79 9.80
C THR A 173 -21.55 -6.60 8.38
N SER A 174 -22.56 -5.74 8.18
CA SER A 174 -23.06 -5.40 6.84
C SER A 174 -22.13 -4.48 6.04
N THR A 175 -20.99 -4.07 6.62
CA THR A 175 -19.97 -3.25 5.99
C THR A 175 -18.96 -4.09 5.21
N ALA A 176 -18.91 -3.86 3.91
CA ALA A 176 -17.85 -4.34 3.04
C ALA A 176 -16.63 -3.42 3.12
N LEU A 177 -15.44 -3.96 2.85
CA LEU A 177 -14.18 -3.22 2.88
C LEU A 177 -13.65 -3.04 1.44
N CYS A 178 -12.81 -2.02 1.26
CA CYS A 178 -12.03 -1.84 0.04
C CYS A 178 -10.64 -1.31 0.39
N PHE A 179 -9.58 -2.00 -0.02
CA PHE A 179 -8.20 -1.59 0.24
C PHE A 179 -7.58 -0.99 -1.03
N VAL A 180 -7.11 0.25 -0.95
CA VAL A 180 -6.41 0.96 -2.03
C VAL A 180 -4.92 0.96 -1.72
N ALA A 181 -4.20 0.02 -2.34
CA ALA A 181 -2.75 -0.04 -2.31
C ALA A 181 -2.16 0.94 -3.34
N ASP A 182 -1.18 1.73 -2.94
CA ASP A 182 -0.56 2.78 -3.76
C ASP A 182 0.83 2.33 -4.23
N ALA A 183 1.17 2.58 -5.49
CA ALA A 183 2.49 2.40 -6.12
C ALA A 183 2.79 3.60 -7.04
N SER A 184 2.49 4.80 -6.54
CA SER A 184 2.52 6.08 -7.26
C SER A 184 2.98 7.24 -6.36
N SER A 185 3.82 6.95 -5.36
CA SER A 185 4.30 7.92 -4.36
C SER A 185 3.16 8.74 -3.70
N GLY A 186 2.04 8.09 -3.37
CA GLY A 186 0.90 8.69 -2.67
C GLY A 186 -0.15 9.35 -3.58
N LEU A 187 0.06 9.36 -4.90
CA LEU A 187 -0.88 9.95 -5.86
C LEU A 187 -2.23 9.23 -5.91
N GLY A 188 -2.22 7.90 -5.82
CA GLY A 188 -3.43 7.08 -5.76
C GLY A 188 -4.25 7.37 -4.52
N ALA A 189 -3.62 7.36 -3.34
CA ALA A 189 -4.24 7.69 -2.06
C ALA A 189 -4.72 9.16 -1.97
N GLU A 190 -4.03 10.09 -2.62
CA GLU A 190 -4.43 11.49 -2.72
C GLU A 190 -5.69 11.66 -3.59
N VAL A 191 -5.63 11.23 -4.87
CA VAL A 191 -6.69 11.44 -5.86
C VAL A 191 -7.92 10.59 -5.55
N LEU A 192 -7.75 9.28 -5.32
CA LEU A 192 -8.89 8.42 -4.98
C LEU A 192 -9.45 8.82 -3.62
N GLY A 193 -8.61 9.15 -2.64
CA GLY A 193 -9.08 9.65 -1.35
C GLY A 193 -9.97 10.89 -1.50
N LYS A 194 -9.56 11.88 -2.32
CA LYS A 194 -10.37 13.08 -2.59
C LYS A 194 -11.68 12.75 -3.31
N VAL A 195 -11.61 12.00 -4.42
CA VAL A 195 -12.78 11.61 -5.21
C VAL A 195 -13.80 10.85 -4.35
N LEU A 196 -13.35 9.91 -3.52
CA LEU A 196 -14.23 9.08 -2.70
C LEU A 196 -14.88 9.87 -1.55
N SER A 197 -14.18 10.88 -0.99
CA SER A 197 -14.79 11.77 0.02
C SER A 197 -15.80 12.78 -0.56
N GLU A 198 -15.66 13.16 -1.83
CA GLU A 198 -16.47 14.22 -2.44
C GLU A 198 -17.60 13.69 -3.35
N CYS A 199 -17.51 12.45 -3.85
CA CYS A 199 -18.50 11.89 -4.78
C CYS A 199 -19.89 11.57 -4.17
N GLY A 200 -20.07 11.65 -2.85
CA GLY A 200 -21.37 11.39 -2.22
C GLY A 200 -21.88 9.94 -2.31
N ALA A 201 -21.03 8.97 -2.70
CA ALA A 201 -21.39 7.56 -2.84
C ALA A 201 -21.73 6.82 -1.51
N GLY A 202 -21.82 7.54 -0.38
CA GLY A 202 -22.04 6.96 0.95
C GLY A 202 -20.89 6.08 1.44
N LEU A 203 -19.67 6.40 1.06
CA LEU A 203 -18.45 5.69 1.46
C LEU A 203 -17.84 6.36 2.69
N ALA A 204 -17.40 5.58 3.67
CA ALA A 204 -16.49 6.08 4.71
C ALA A 204 -15.04 5.84 4.27
N LEU A 205 -14.15 6.79 4.58
CA LEU A 205 -12.74 6.76 4.15
C LEU A 205 -11.80 6.78 5.35
N VAL A 206 -11.02 5.71 5.51
CA VAL A 206 -9.96 5.57 6.49
C VAL A 206 -8.61 5.82 5.78
N ARG A 207 -8.07 7.03 5.93
CA ARG A 207 -6.88 7.47 5.20
C ARG A 207 -5.58 7.09 5.91
N GLU A 208 -4.79 6.24 5.27
CA GLU A 208 -3.38 5.95 5.60
C GLU A 208 -3.11 5.73 7.11
N PRO A 209 -3.78 4.79 7.83
CA PRO A 209 -3.63 4.67 9.28
C PRO A 209 -2.17 4.52 9.73
N ALA A 210 -1.75 5.30 10.72
CA ALA A 210 -0.39 5.28 11.24
C ALA A 210 0.03 3.88 11.71
N TRP A 211 -0.89 3.13 12.34
CA TRP A 211 -0.64 1.76 12.79
C TRP A 211 -0.30 0.79 11.66
N MET A 212 -0.78 1.03 10.42
CA MET A 212 -0.44 0.19 9.27
C MET A 212 1.04 0.29 8.89
N VAL A 213 1.70 1.43 9.18
CA VAL A 213 3.17 1.56 8.99
C VAL A 213 3.91 0.65 9.97
N THR A 214 3.50 0.66 11.25
CA THR A 214 4.09 -0.21 12.27
C THR A 214 3.87 -1.68 11.93
N VAL A 215 2.66 -2.07 11.52
CA VAL A 215 2.35 -3.43 11.09
C VAL A 215 3.15 -3.84 9.83
N ALA A 216 3.24 -2.98 8.82
CA ALA A 216 4.08 -3.19 7.63
C ALA A 216 5.55 -3.44 8.00
N TYR A 217 6.06 -2.67 8.96
CA TYR A 217 7.43 -2.81 9.48
C TYR A 217 7.62 -4.11 10.26
N MET A 218 6.66 -4.48 11.12
CA MET A 218 6.66 -5.75 11.87
C MET A 218 6.59 -6.98 10.95
N ILE A 219 5.77 -6.94 9.90
CA ILE A 219 5.72 -7.96 8.85
C ILE A 219 7.10 -8.13 8.22
N GLN A 220 7.73 -7.02 7.82
CA GLN A 220 9.05 -7.06 7.18
C GLN A 220 10.15 -7.58 8.11
N LYS A 221 10.08 -7.27 9.41
CA LYS A 221 10.99 -7.82 10.43
C LYS A 221 10.65 -9.25 10.83
N ASN A 222 9.51 -9.80 10.40
CA ASN A 222 9.02 -11.14 10.74
C ASN A 222 8.93 -11.39 12.26
N VAL A 223 8.60 -10.35 13.05
CA VAL A 223 8.53 -10.45 14.53
C VAL A 223 7.30 -11.23 15.01
N ILE A 224 6.27 -11.32 14.18
CA ILE A 224 5.06 -12.10 14.40
C ILE A 224 4.85 -13.00 13.17
N SER A 225 4.40 -14.25 13.38
CA SER A 225 4.11 -15.18 12.29
C SER A 225 2.97 -14.67 11.40
N LYS A 226 3.03 -14.96 10.08
CA LYS A 226 2.06 -14.45 9.10
C LYS A 226 0.60 -14.71 9.47
N SER A 227 0.26 -15.92 9.92
CA SER A 227 -1.10 -16.26 10.36
C SER A 227 -1.59 -15.46 11.57
N LYS A 228 -0.72 -15.18 12.55
CA LYS A 228 -1.04 -14.27 13.65
C LYS A 228 -1.21 -12.83 13.15
N MET A 229 -0.41 -12.41 12.16
CA MET A 229 -0.52 -11.08 11.58
C MET A 229 -1.77 -10.89 10.71
N GLU A 230 -2.25 -11.93 10.02
CA GLU A 230 -3.54 -11.93 9.33
C GLU A 230 -4.69 -11.66 10.31
N ARG A 231 -4.66 -12.25 11.51
CA ARG A 231 -5.62 -11.95 12.60
C ARG A 231 -5.49 -10.53 13.14
N VAL A 232 -4.28 -10.01 13.29
CA VAL A 232 -4.04 -8.61 13.69
C VAL A 232 -4.59 -7.64 12.64
N LEU A 233 -4.27 -7.84 11.36
CA LEU A 233 -4.80 -7.03 10.26
C LEU A 233 -6.33 -7.09 10.21
N PHE A 234 -6.92 -8.29 10.37
CA PHE A 234 -8.37 -8.45 10.39
C PHE A 234 -9.03 -7.64 11.52
N ALA A 235 -8.54 -7.81 12.75
CA ALA A 235 -9.06 -7.14 13.93
C ALA A 235 -8.95 -5.62 13.84
N LEU A 236 -7.78 -5.09 13.47
CA LEU A 236 -7.53 -3.65 13.42
C LEU A 236 -8.28 -2.95 12.28
N CYS A 237 -8.38 -3.57 11.09
CA CYS A 237 -9.20 -3.01 10.02
C CYS A 237 -10.70 -3.04 10.37
N ARG A 238 -11.20 -4.10 11.01
CA ARG A 238 -12.59 -4.14 11.50
C ARG A 238 -12.84 -3.15 12.63
N LEU A 239 -11.85 -2.87 13.49
CA LEU A 239 -11.93 -1.85 14.54
C LEU A 239 -12.06 -0.43 13.95
N ASP A 240 -11.19 -0.06 13.01
CA ASP A 240 -11.28 1.24 12.32
C ASP A 240 -12.57 1.36 11.50
N ALA A 241 -12.99 0.28 10.81
CA ALA A 241 -14.26 0.24 10.10
C ALA A 241 -15.48 0.39 11.02
N ASN A 242 -15.41 -0.13 12.26
CA ASN A 242 -16.45 0.03 13.27
C ASN A 242 -16.54 1.47 13.80
N ARG A 243 -15.41 2.20 13.85
CA ARG A 243 -15.34 3.62 14.27
C ARG A 243 -15.97 4.58 13.27
N VAL A 244 -15.84 4.31 11.98
CA VAL A 244 -16.43 5.14 10.89
C VAL A 244 -17.76 4.60 10.37
N ARG A 245 -18.35 3.57 11.00
CA ARG A 245 -19.52 2.86 10.46
C ARG A 245 -20.76 3.76 10.32
N ASP A 246 -20.91 4.75 11.20
CA ASP A 246 -22.06 5.67 11.21
C ASP A 246 -21.92 6.74 10.10
N ASP A 247 -20.71 6.94 9.56
CA ASP A 247 -20.44 7.75 8.35
C ASP A 247 -20.78 7.00 7.05
N VAL A 248 -21.01 5.68 7.11
CA VAL A 248 -21.25 4.85 5.93
C VAL A 248 -22.70 4.94 5.49
N GLY A 249 -22.91 5.51 4.31
CA GLY A 249 -24.22 5.61 3.65
C GLY A 249 -24.62 4.34 2.88
N ALA A 250 -25.40 4.55 1.81
CA ALA A 250 -26.10 3.49 1.10
C ALA A 250 -25.21 2.36 0.51
N SER A 251 -23.94 2.65 0.19
CA SER A 251 -23.01 1.65 -0.38
C SER A 251 -22.38 0.72 0.67
N ARG A 252 -22.63 0.96 1.97
CA ARG A 252 -22.15 0.11 3.09
C ARG A 252 -20.66 -0.28 2.98
N THR A 253 -19.83 0.64 2.49
CA THR A 253 -18.43 0.35 2.18
C THR A 253 -17.49 1.30 2.91
N VAL A 254 -16.50 0.73 3.59
CA VAL A 254 -15.36 1.45 4.19
C VAL A 254 -14.14 1.27 3.30
N VAL A 255 -13.54 2.37 2.86
CA VAL A 255 -12.34 2.36 2.02
C VAL A 255 -11.11 2.70 2.86
N PHE A 256 -10.09 1.85 2.81
CA PHE A 256 -8.77 2.07 3.41
C PHE A 256 -7.77 2.46 2.32
N THR A 257 -7.09 3.59 2.44
CA THR A 257 -5.88 3.86 1.63
C THR A 257 -4.65 3.42 2.41
N LEU A 258 -3.78 2.61 1.80
CA LEU A 258 -2.55 2.16 2.45
C LEU A 258 -1.56 3.33 2.58
N PRO A 259 -0.74 3.40 3.66
CA PRO A 259 0.23 4.48 3.84
C PRO A 259 1.35 4.48 2.80
N GLY A 260 1.22 5.32 1.77
CA GLY A 260 2.14 5.44 0.64
C GLY A 260 2.49 4.11 -0.05
N GLN A 261 3.49 4.18 -0.95
CA GLN A 261 3.96 2.99 -1.67
C GLN A 261 4.84 2.06 -0.83
N SER A 262 5.50 2.57 0.20
CA SER A 262 6.44 1.75 0.98
C SER A 262 5.75 0.68 1.83
N CYS A 263 4.48 0.86 2.18
CA CYS A 263 3.67 -0.13 2.90
C CYS A 263 2.95 -1.14 1.98
N THR A 264 2.80 -0.86 0.69
CA THR A 264 2.14 -1.75 -0.28
C THR A 264 2.76 -3.15 -0.35
N PRO A 265 4.09 -3.34 -0.51
CA PRO A 265 4.66 -4.67 -0.64
C PRO A 265 4.44 -5.62 0.56
N PRO A 266 4.61 -5.20 1.83
CA PRO A 266 4.34 -6.08 2.97
C PRO A 266 2.84 -6.24 3.28
N LEU A 267 2.00 -5.21 3.05
CA LEU A 267 0.58 -5.24 3.42
C LEU A 267 -0.31 -5.91 2.38
N LEU A 268 -0.21 -5.56 1.10
CA LEU A 268 -1.18 -5.96 0.07
C LEU A 268 -1.37 -7.49 -0.02
N PRO A 269 -0.33 -8.34 -0.04
CA PRO A 269 -0.50 -9.79 -0.09
C PRO A 269 -1.09 -10.40 1.20
N LEU A 270 -0.94 -9.74 2.36
CA LEU A 270 -1.53 -10.21 3.62
C LEU A 270 -2.95 -9.69 3.83
N LEU A 271 -3.27 -8.48 3.35
CA LEU A 271 -4.64 -7.96 3.33
C LEU A 271 -5.53 -8.82 2.43
N GLN A 272 -5.06 -9.21 1.23
CA GLN A 272 -5.80 -10.14 0.38
C GLN A 272 -6.13 -11.46 1.09
N LYS A 273 -5.19 -12.00 1.88
CA LYS A 273 -5.37 -13.25 2.63
C LYS A 273 -6.26 -13.11 3.87
N ALA A 274 -6.16 -11.99 4.57
CA ALA A 274 -7.05 -11.67 5.70
C ALA A 274 -8.48 -11.33 5.23
N PHE A 275 -8.64 -10.86 3.99
CA PHE A 275 -9.90 -10.36 3.44
C PHE A 275 -10.18 -10.87 2.01
N PRO A 276 -10.26 -12.19 1.78
CA PRO A 276 -10.37 -12.77 0.43
C PRO A 276 -11.69 -12.43 -0.29
N CYS A 277 -12.73 -12.05 0.45
CA CYS A 277 -14.03 -11.62 -0.10
C CYS A 277 -14.14 -10.09 -0.31
N GLU A 278 -13.17 -9.31 0.14
CA GLU A 278 -13.22 -7.83 0.09
C GLU A 278 -12.49 -7.28 -1.14
N ARG A 279 -12.76 -6.01 -1.46
CA ARG A 279 -12.20 -5.38 -2.68
C ARG A 279 -10.80 -4.87 -2.46
N HIS A 280 -9.99 -4.98 -3.51
CA HIS A 280 -8.59 -4.56 -3.50
C HIS A 280 -8.31 -3.79 -4.79
N VAL A 281 -7.78 -2.57 -4.67
CA VAL A 281 -7.35 -1.71 -5.78
C VAL A 281 -5.84 -1.54 -5.69
N PHE A 282 -5.14 -1.80 -6.78
CA PHE A 282 -3.72 -1.48 -6.94
C PHE A 282 -3.62 -0.22 -7.82
N ALA A 283 -3.45 0.94 -7.17
CA ALA A 283 -3.29 2.22 -7.82
C ALA A 283 -1.82 2.51 -8.09
N TYR A 284 -1.44 2.81 -9.33
CA TYR A 284 -0.03 3.02 -9.69
C TYR A 284 0.14 4.03 -10.83
N ASP A 285 1.35 4.60 -10.96
CA ASP A 285 1.76 5.47 -12.05
C ASP A 285 3.12 4.99 -12.60
N THR A 286 3.71 5.65 -13.60
CA THR A 286 5.06 5.24 -14.05
C THR A 286 6.10 5.49 -12.96
N CYS A 287 7.22 4.75 -13.01
CA CYS A 287 8.33 4.98 -12.08
C CYS A 287 8.89 6.40 -12.19
N ALA A 288 8.91 6.98 -13.40
CA ALA A 288 9.36 8.35 -13.65
C ALA A 288 8.45 9.39 -12.97
N GLU A 289 7.13 9.25 -13.11
CA GLU A 289 6.16 10.16 -12.47
C GLU A 289 6.18 10.01 -10.94
N SER A 290 6.30 8.78 -10.45
CA SER A 290 6.45 8.46 -9.02
C SER A 290 7.75 9.03 -8.44
N LEU A 291 8.84 8.99 -9.20
CA LEU A 291 10.13 9.58 -8.86
C LEU A 291 10.05 11.10 -8.76
N CYS A 292 9.56 11.78 -9.81
CA CYS A 292 9.38 13.23 -9.81
C CYS A 292 8.49 13.70 -8.65
N ARG A 293 7.37 13.00 -8.40
CA ARG A 293 6.50 13.27 -7.26
C ARG A 293 7.20 13.07 -5.92
N GLY A 294 7.91 11.95 -5.75
CA GLY A 294 8.65 11.67 -4.51
C GLY A 294 9.73 12.72 -4.22
N LEU A 295 10.44 13.21 -5.24
CA LEU A 295 11.42 14.29 -5.07
C LEU A 295 10.74 15.61 -4.69
N ASN A 296 9.60 15.96 -5.29
CA ASN A 296 8.85 17.16 -4.91
C ASN A 296 8.27 17.08 -3.48
N LEU A 297 7.96 15.87 -2.99
CA LEU A 297 7.59 15.64 -1.60
C LEU A 297 8.77 15.78 -0.64
N SER A 298 10.02 15.62 -1.10
CA SER A 298 11.21 15.85 -0.27
C SER A 298 11.71 17.30 -0.29
N SER A 299 11.53 18.04 -1.39
CA SER A 299 11.85 19.48 -1.48
C SER A 299 10.77 20.38 -0.86
N GLY A 300 9.52 19.91 -0.83
CA GLY A 300 8.40 20.61 -0.20
C GLY A 300 8.69 21.00 1.25
N ARG A 301 8.48 22.28 1.60
CA ARG A 301 8.59 22.76 2.98
C ARG A 301 7.75 21.88 3.89
N LYS A 302 8.38 21.26 4.89
CA LYS A 302 7.71 20.49 5.95
C LYS A 302 6.54 21.31 6.51
N LYS A 303 5.31 20.96 6.12
CA LYS A 303 4.12 21.39 6.86
C LYS A 303 4.26 20.77 8.24
N LYS A 304 4.66 21.58 9.23
CA LYS A 304 4.68 21.14 10.62
C LYS A 304 3.27 20.62 10.91
N ARG A 305 3.14 19.35 11.33
CA ARG A 305 1.89 18.87 11.92
C ARG A 305 1.70 19.70 13.19
N ILE A 306 0.83 20.70 13.11
CA ILE A 306 0.52 21.56 14.24
C ILE A 306 -0.52 20.80 15.06
N ALA A 307 -0.03 20.09 16.08
CA ALA A 307 -0.83 19.36 17.06
C ALA A 307 -1.45 20.29 18.12
N ASP A 308 -1.69 21.56 17.78
CA ASP A 308 -2.43 22.54 18.61
C ASP A 308 -3.95 22.30 18.57
N LYS A 309 -4.42 21.23 17.91
CA LYS A 309 -5.83 20.81 17.92
C LYS A 309 -6.08 19.93 19.14
N GLU A 310 -6.96 20.38 20.04
CA GLU A 310 -7.42 19.62 21.23
C GLU A 310 -8.27 18.37 20.90
N SER A 311 -8.41 18.02 19.62
CA SER A 311 -9.15 16.85 19.13
C SER A 311 -8.35 16.08 18.10
N ILE A 312 -8.42 14.74 18.19
CA ILE A 312 -7.72 13.83 17.29
C ILE A 312 -8.42 13.83 15.94
N SER A 313 -7.79 14.47 14.95
CA SER A 313 -8.28 14.51 13.58
C SER A 313 -7.86 13.25 12.80
N SER A 314 -8.54 13.00 11.67
CA SER A 314 -8.11 12.00 10.68
C SER A 314 -6.69 12.26 10.13
N GLU A 315 -6.20 13.50 10.18
CA GLU A 315 -4.84 13.88 9.80
C GLU A 315 -3.79 13.44 10.83
N LEU A 316 -4.17 13.30 12.11
CA LEU A 316 -3.28 12.85 13.17
C LEU A 316 -3.19 11.31 13.19
N LEU A 317 -4.33 10.65 12.96
CA LEU A 317 -4.42 9.20 12.79
C LEU A 317 -3.72 8.68 11.52
N SER A 318 -3.42 9.56 10.56
CA SER A 318 -2.72 9.16 9.33
C SER A 318 -1.20 9.16 9.49
N ALA A 319 -0.54 8.30 8.72
CA ALA A 319 0.90 8.18 8.62
C ALA A 319 1.58 9.43 8.02
N PRO A 320 2.90 9.60 8.22
CA PRO A 320 3.71 10.57 7.48
C PRO A 320 3.86 10.11 6.01
N SER A 321 2.91 10.52 5.18
CA SER A 321 2.80 10.12 3.77
C SER A 321 3.98 10.58 2.91
N ASP A 322 4.66 11.68 3.28
CA ASP A 322 5.88 12.16 2.65
C ASP A 322 7.06 11.17 2.79
N LEU A 323 7.17 10.48 3.92
CA LEU A 323 8.17 9.44 4.13
C LEU A 323 7.74 8.12 3.47
N MET A 324 6.48 7.73 3.64
CA MET A 324 5.94 6.47 3.11
C MET A 324 5.81 6.47 1.58
N ALA A 325 5.77 7.63 0.93
CA ALA A 325 5.91 7.76 -0.52
C ALA A 325 7.32 7.42 -1.03
N ARG A 326 8.36 7.45 -0.18
CA ARG A 326 9.77 7.48 -0.63
C ARG A 326 10.65 6.38 -0.06
N VAL A 327 10.44 5.92 1.17
CA VAL A 327 11.44 5.15 1.92
C VAL A 327 11.04 3.67 2.04
N PRO A 328 11.68 2.75 1.31
CA PRO A 328 11.23 1.36 1.19
C PRO A 328 11.27 0.62 2.53
N ILE A 329 10.12 0.09 2.97
CA ILE A 329 10.05 -0.84 4.10
C ILE A 329 10.53 -2.22 3.64
N ALA A 330 9.89 -2.78 2.61
CA ALA A 330 10.26 -4.08 2.08
C ALA A 330 11.42 -3.96 1.08
N PRO A 331 12.54 -4.68 1.28
CA PRO A 331 13.67 -4.68 0.37
C PRO A 331 13.36 -5.52 -0.87
N LEU A 332 13.65 -5.00 -2.06
CA LEU A 332 13.55 -5.81 -3.28
C LEU A 332 14.56 -6.96 -3.22
N ARG A 333 14.08 -8.20 -3.35
CA ARG A 333 14.91 -9.41 -3.30
C ARG A 333 15.90 -9.39 -4.47
N SER A 334 17.12 -9.85 -4.19
CA SER A 334 18.30 -9.56 -5.01
C SER A 334 18.18 -9.98 -6.49
N LEU A 335 17.94 -8.99 -7.34
CA LEU A 335 18.35 -9.02 -8.75
C LEU A 335 19.83 -8.66 -8.79
N ARG A 336 20.64 -9.50 -9.44
CA ARG A 336 22.12 -9.42 -9.42
C ARG A 336 22.65 -8.02 -9.80
N ASP A 337 21.97 -7.34 -10.72
CA ASP A 337 22.44 -6.11 -11.36
C ASP A 337 21.81 -4.84 -10.75
N LEU A 338 20.85 -4.98 -9.83
CA LEU A 338 20.14 -3.86 -9.22
C LEU A 338 21.02 -2.97 -8.31
N PRO A 339 21.91 -3.49 -7.44
CA PRO A 339 22.73 -2.61 -6.59
C PRO A 339 23.64 -1.66 -7.39
N PRO A 340 24.37 -2.11 -8.44
CA PRO A 340 25.11 -1.22 -9.34
C PRO A 340 24.24 -0.12 -9.97
N LEU A 341 23.04 -0.46 -10.44
CA LEU A 341 22.14 0.50 -11.10
C LEU A 341 21.60 1.54 -10.10
N LEU A 342 21.15 1.12 -8.91
CA LEU A 342 20.70 2.03 -7.84
C LEU A 342 21.83 2.94 -7.29
N ALA A 343 23.10 2.54 -7.44
CA ALA A 343 24.24 3.33 -6.97
C ALA A 343 24.54 4.56 -7.84
N THR A 344 24.01 4.64 -9.07
CA THR A 344 24.16 5.83 -9.93
C THR A 344 23.34 7.01 -9.39
N PHE A 345 22.11 6.73 -8.94
CA PHE A 345 21.15 7.67 -8.37
C PHE A 345 21.56 8.25 -7.01
N SER A 346 20.95 9.37 -6.62
CA SER A 346 20.99 9.87 -5.24
C SER A 346 20.26 8.93 -4.27
N GLU A 347 20.45 9.14 -2.96
CA GLU A 347 19.76 8.35 -1.92
C GLU A 347 18.23 8.46 -2.03
N ASP A 348 17.67 9.68 -2.14
CA ASP A 348 16.23 9.87 -2.34
C ASP A 348 15.72 9.19 -3.62
N GLN A 349 16.42 9.39 -4.74
CA GLN A 349 16.04 8.78 -6.03
C GLN A 349 16.01 7.25 -5.92
N ALA A 350 17.10 6.64 -5.41
CA ALA A 350 17.21 5.20 -5.27
C ALA A 350 16.17 4.60 -4.31
N ASN A 351 15.84 5.31 -3.22
CA ASN A 351 14.82 4.88 -2.27
C ASN A 351 13.42 4.89 -2.92
N ILE A 352 13.06 5.96 -3.65
CA ILE A 352 11.77 6.05 -4.35
C ILE A 352 11.65 4.96 -5.42
N ILE A 353 12.71 4.73 -6.20
CA ILE A 353 12.77 3.69 -7.23
C ILE A 353 12.63 2.30 -6.59
N GLU A 354 13.40 1.97 -5.56
CA GLU A 354 13.32 0.66 -4.88
C GLU A 354 11.94 0.45 -4.23
N SER A 355 11.30 1.49 -3.69
CA SER A 355 9.96 1.42 -3.11
C SER A 355 8.85 1.21 -4.18
N TRP A 356 8.93 1.91 -5.31
CA TRP A 356 8.03 1.71 -6.45
C TRP A 356 8.20 0.29 -7.02
N MET A 357 9.43 -0.12 -7.32
CA MET A 357 9.72 -1.46 -7.87
C MET A 357 9.25 -2.56 -6.92
N SER A 358 9.42 -2.40 -5.59
CA SER A 358 8.95 -3.37 -4.61
C SER A 358 7.43 -3.49 -4.57
N SER A 359 6.72 -2.39 -4.76
CA SER A 359 5.25 -2.35 -4.81
C SER A 359 4.71 -3.06 -6.05
N VAL A 360 5.29 -2.76 -7.21
CA VAL A 360 4.94 -3.39 -8.49
C VAL A 360 5.31 -4.88 -8.48
N ASN A 361 6.47 -5.25 -7.95
CA ASN A 361 6.88 -6.63 -7.77
C ASN A 361 5.91 -7.42 -6.86
N ALA A 362 5.43 -6.83 -5.75
CA ALA A 362 4.45 -7.50 -4.90
C ALA A 362 3.15 -7.83 -5.66
N PHE A 363 2.64 -6.88 -6.47
CA PHE A 363 1.49 -7.13 -7.34
C PHE A 363 1.79 -8.20 -8.42
N LEU A 364 2.97 -8.17 -9.04
CA LEU A 364 3.38 -9.17 -10.04
C LEU A 364 3.51 -10.58 -9.45
N LEU A 365 4.06 -10.71 -8.24
CA LEU A 365 4.10 -11.98 -7.51
C LEU A 365 2.69 -12.49 -7.16
N MET A 366 1.75 -11.61 -6.85
CA MET A 366 0.35 -12.01 -6.66
C MET A 366 -0.26 -12.53 -7.97
N LYS A 367 0.03 -11.86 -9.10
CA LYS A 367 -0.37 -12.26 -10.45
C LYS A 367 0.21 -13.62 -10.89
N GLN A 368 1.50 -13.84 -10.68
CA GLN A 368 2.14 -15.12 -11.00
C GLN A 368 1.50 -16.29 -10.25
N ASN A 369 1.05 -16.04 -9.02
CA ASN A 369 0.40 -17.02 -8.15
C ASN A 369 -1.13 -16.81 -8.10
N GLU A 370 -1.77 -16.31 -9.17
CA GLU A 370 -3.23 -16.07 -9.22
C GLU A 370 -4.04 -17.33 -8.85
N ASN A 371 -3.56 -18.52 -9.24
CA ASN A 371 -4.16 -19.80 -8.86
C ASN A 371 -4.16 -20.06 -7.34
N GLU A 372 -3.22 -19.50 -6.59
CA GLU A 372 -3.13 -19.60 -5.11
C GLU A 372 -3.83 -18.43 -4.40
N ASN A 373 -3.90 -17.25 -5.05
CA ASN A 373 -4.47 -16.02 -4.48
C ASN A 373 -5.98 -15.85 -4.79
N GLU A 374 -6.56 -16.76 -5.58
CA GLU A 374 -7.97 -16.85 -6.00
C GLU A 374 -8.53 -15.69 -6.85
N TYR A 375 -7.97 -14.49 -6.75
CA TYR A 375 -8.28 -13.31 -7.54
C TYR A 375 -7.10 -12.32 -7.56
N LEU A 376 -7.22 -11.25 -8.35
CA LEU A 376 -6.25 -10.16 -8.41
C LEU A 376 -6.90 -8.81 -8.05
N PRO A 377 -6.14 -7.87 -7.45
CA PRO A 377 -6.59 -6.50 -7.26
C PRO A 377 -6.99 -5.81 -8.57
N PHE A 378 -8.00 -4.94 -8.52
CA PHE A 378 -8.35 -4.05 -9.62
C PHE A 378 -7.22 -3.05 -9.88
N VAL A 379 -6.71 -3.03 -11.10
CA VAL A 379 -5.56 -2.21 -11.48
C VAL A 379 -6.04 -0.81 -11.90
N CYS A 380 -5.67 0.22 -11.13
CA CYS A 380 -6.00 1.61 -11.38
C CYS A 380 -4.75 2.41 -11.78
N ARG A 381 -4.53 2.61 -13.08
CA ARG A 381 -3.40 3.44 -13.54
C ARG A 381 -3.77 4.93 -13.45
N MET A 382 -2.99 5.70 -12.69
CA MET A 382 -3.27 7.12 -12.43
C MET A 382 -3.22 7.98 -13.69
N GLY A 383 -2.32 7.69 -14.63
CA GLY A 383 -2.31 8.32 -15.96
C GLY A 383 -3.66 8.33 -16.71
N PHE A 384 -4.49 7.28 -16.58
CA PHE A 384 -5.84 7.27 -17.18
C PHE A 384 -6.78 8.26 -16.49
N LEU A 385 -6.78 8.34 -15.15
CA LEU A 385 -7.64 9.28 -14.41
C LEU A 385 -7.21 10.75 -14.59
N LEU A 386 -5.91 10.98 -14.77
CA LEU A 386 -5.33 12.34 -14.86
C LEU A 386 -5.23 12.87 -16.29
N GLY A 387 -5.66 12.12 -17.31
CA GLY A 387 -5.68 12.58 -18.70
C GLY A 387 -4.30 12.87 -19.30
N ARG A 388 -3.23 12.27 -18.74
CA ARG A 388 -1.87 12.44 -19.29
C ARG A 388 -1.80 11.76 -20.65
N THR A 389 -1.56 12.53 -21.70
CA THR A 389 -1.65 12.12 -23.10
C THR A 389 -0.75 10.92 -23.42
N GLY A 390 -1.31 9.91 -24.10
CA GLY A 390 -0.53 8.79 -24.65
C GLY A 390 -1.11 7.39 -24.41
N LEU A 391 -2.30 7.24 -23.83
CA LEU A 391 -2.87 5.95 -23.47
C LEU A 391 -4.23 5.71 -24.15
N GLY A 392 -4.24 4.76 -25.09
CA GLY A 392 -5.35 4.51 -26.02
C GLY A 392 -4.84 4.52 -27.46
N ASP A 393 -5.67 4.98 -28.38
CA ASP A 393 -5.30 5.29 -29.77
C ASP A 393 -4.46 6.58 -29.91
N GLY A 394 -4.23 7.30 -28.80
CA GLY A 394 -3.54 8.59 -28.76
C GLY A 394 -4.46 9.80 -28.94
N TYR A 395 -5.76 9.60 -29.20
CA TYR A 395 -6.69 10.67 -29.56
C TYR A 395 -7.90 10.82 -28.62
N THR A 396 -8.18 9.84 -27.76
CA THR A 396 -9.36 9.86 -26.87
C THR A 396 -9.01 9.91 -25.39
N ASP A 397 -9.61 10.86 -24.66
CA ASP A 397 -9.56 10.89 -23.20
C ASP A 397 -10.44 9.76 -22.63
N GLN A 398 -9.83 8.85 -21.88
CA GLN A 398 -10.49 7.70 -21.26
C GLN A 398 -10.83 7.92 -19.78
N SER A 399 -10.57 9.11 -19.25
CA SER A 399 -10.61 9.38 -17.81
C SER A 399 -11.99 9.26 -17.17
N ASP A 400 -13.06 9.66 -17.87
CA ASP A 400 -14.45 9.44 -17.44
C ASP A 400 -14.77 7.94 -17.29
N ILE A 401 -14.31 7.11 -18.24
CA ILE A 401 -14.52 5.65 -18.21
C ILE A 401 -13.69 5.04 -17.09
N ALA A 402 -12.43 5.46 -16.93
CA ALA A 402 -11.57 5.00 -15.84
C ALA A 402 -12.15 5.37 -14.45
N LEU A 403 -12.70 6.58 -14.32
CA LEU A 403 -13.37 7.06 -13.11
C LEU A 403 -14.63 6.25 -12.81
N GLN A 404 -15.49 6.03 -13.80
CA GLN A 404 -16.68 5.20 -13.67
C GLN A 404 -16.32 3.78 -13.23
N ASN A 405 -15.32 3.17 -13.87
CA ASN A 405 -14.91 1.79 -13.59
C ASN A 405 -14.33 1.64 -12.17
N VAL A 406 -13.45 2.55 -11.73
CA VAL A 406 -12.90 2.46 -10.36
C VAL A 406 -13.98 2.72 -9.29
N LEU A 407 -14.94 3.63 -9.52
CA LEU A 407 -16.04 3.87 -8.59
C LEU A 407 -17.03 2.72 -8.55
N GLN A 408 -17.38 2.12 -9.69
CA GLN A 408 -18.22 0.92 -9.74
C GLN A 408 -17.53 -0.27 -9.05
N TYR A 409 -16.20 -0.42 -9.20
CA TYR A 409 -15.42 -1.41 -8.46
C TYR A 409 -15.56 -1.17 -6.95
N ILE A 410 -15.16 0.01 -6.47
CA ILE A 410 -15.09 0.35 -5.03
C ILE A 410 -16.47 0.29 -4.36
N THR A 411 -17.52 0.78 -5.02
CA THR A 411 -18.90 0.71 -4.49
C THR A 411 -19.50 -0.70 -4.57
N GLY A 412 -18.96 -1.59 -5.42
CA GLY A 412 -19.52 -2.92 -5.67
C GLY A 412 -20.73 -2.92 -6.59
N SER A 413 -20.97 -1.83 -7.33
CA SER A 413 -22.10 -1.64 -8.25
C SER A 413 -21.90 -2.49 -9.53
N ARG A 414 -22.06 -3.81 -9.41
CA ARG A 414 -21.72 -4.80 -10.47
C ARG A 414 -22.50 -4.62 -11.77
N SER A 415 -23.78 -4.28 -11.65
CA SER A 415 -24.76 -4.29 -12.75
C SER A 415 -25.63 -3.04 -12.81
N ARG A 416 -25.57 -2.20 -11.77
CA ARG A 416 -26.33 -0.94 -11.70
C ARG A 416 -25.37 0.21 -12.05
N PRO A 417 -25.76 1.13 -12.95
CA PRO A 417 -25.01 2.38 -13.11
C PRO A 417 -25.01 3.13 -11.78
N LEU A 418 -23.90 3.83 -11.51
CA LEU A 418 -23.88 4.82 -10.44
C LEU A 418 -24.87 5.94 -10.78
N LYS A 419 -25.45 6.57 -9.76
CA LYS A 419 -26.28 7.77 -9.97
C LYS A 419 -25.45 8.85 -10.66
N ASP A 420 -26.06 9.58 -11.59
CA ASP A 420 -25.36 10.66 -12.30
C ASP A 420 -24.82 11.72 -11.34
N GLU A 421 -25.56 12.06 -10.28
CA GLU A 421 -25.14 12.93 -9.17
C GLU A 421 -23.77 12.52 -8.57
N VAL A 422 -23.53 11.22 -8.40
CA VAL A 422 -22.29 10.66 -7.83
C VAL A 422 -21.14 10.76 -8.84
N LEU A 423 -21.44 10.52 -10.12
CA LEU A 423 -20.45 10.64 -11.21
C LEU A 423 -20.07 12.11 -11.45
N ASP A 424 -21.03 13.04 -11.42
CA ASP A 424 -20.78 14.47 -11.58
C ASP A 424 -19.97 15.05 -10.42
N ALA A 425 -20.34 14.71 -9.18
CA ALA A 425 -19.54 15.08 -8.01
C ALA A 425 -18.10 14.50 -8.09
N ALA A 426 -17.96 13.24 -8.52
CA ALA A 426 -16.66 12.63 -8.74
C ALA A 426 -15.84 13.29 -9.86
N ARG A 427 -16.47 13.73 -10.95
CA ARG A 427 -15.82 14.49 -12.05
C ARG A 427 -15.27 15.82 -11.54
N VAL A 428 -16.05 16.56 -10.75
CA VAL A 428 -15.62 17.82 -10.12
C VAL A 428 -14.44 17.58 -9.18
N ALA A 429 -14.53 16.57 -8.31
CA ALA A 429 -13.46 16.20 -7.38
C ALA A 429 -12.17 15.81 -8.12
N LEU A 430 -12.29 15.04 -9.20
CA LEU A 430 -11.16 14.65 -10.06
C LEU A 430 -10.57 15.84 -10.82
N ALA A 431 -11.39 16.75 -11.34
CA ALA A 431 -10.92 17.96 -12.02
C ALA A 431 -10.14 18.88 -11.07
N ASP A 432 -10.58 19.01 -9.81
CA ASP A 432 -9.81 19.76 -8.81
C ASP A 432 -8.55 19.00 -8.34
N ALA A 433 -8.59 17.67 -8.29
CA ALA A 433 -7.40 16.85 -8.03
C ALA A 433 -6.35 17.01 -9.15
N ARG A 434 -6.79 17.11 -10.42
CA ARG A 434 -5.92 17.44 -11.57
C ARG A 434 -5.26 18.80 -11.41
N LYS A 435 -6.02 19.85 -11.09
CA LYS A 435 -5.46 21.21 -10.85
C LYS A 435 -4.33 21.18 -9.81
N VAL A 436 -4.53 20.48 -8.69
CA VAL A 436 -3.48 20.28 -7.67
C VAL A 436 -2.29 19.52 -8.27
N CYS A 437 -2.53 18.41 -8.96
CA CYS A 437 -1.50 17.60 -9.61
C CYS A 437 -0.75 18.30 -10.77
N GLU A 438 -1.33 19.35 -11.37
CA GLU A 438 -0.74 20.18 -12.45
C GLU A 438 0.08 21.37 -11.94
N VAL A 439 -0.08 21.75 -10.67
CA VAL A 439 0.78 22.75 -10.01
C VAL A 439 2.12 22.12 -9.60
N PHE A 440 2.12 20.86 -9.16
CA PHE A 440 3.32 20.10 -8.80
C PHE A 440 4.41 19.91 -9.89
N PRO A 441 4.14 19.77 -11.21
CA PRO A 441 5.17 19.38 -12.19
C PRO A 441 5.97 20.55 -12.78
N ARG A 442 5.62 21.80 -12.49
CA ARG A 442 6.22 22.99 -13.15
C ARG A 442 7.38 23.63 -12.41
N ALA A 443 7.67 23.23 -11.17
CA ALA A 443 8.59 23.96 -10.29
C ALA A 443 10.07 23.54 -10.44
N GLU A 444 10.38 22.24 -10.40
CA GLU A 444 11.76 21.78 -10.21
C GLU A 444 12.14 20.63 -11.18
N LYS A 445 13.13 20.93 -12.04
CA LYS A 445 13.91 20.02 -12.92
C LYS A 445 13.16 18.80 -13.51
N GLN A 446 12.67 18.94 -14.75
CA GLN A 446 12.36 17.76 -15.58
C GLN A 446 13.59 16.84 -15.68
N MET A 447 13.36 15.53 -15.52
CA MET A 447 14.39 14.51 -15.62
C MET A 447 15.04 14.55 -17.01
N THR A 448 16.37 14.55 -17.07
CA THR A 448 17.10 14.53 -18.35
C THR A 448 16.92 13.19 -19.07
N GLU A 449 17.07 13.17 -20.39
CA GLU A 449 17.03 11.93 -21.19
C GLU A 449 18.02 10.88 -20.67
N GLN A 450 19.20 11.31 -20.20
CA GLN A 450 20.18 10.41 -19.57
C GLN A 450 19.67 9.82 -18.25
N GLU A 451 19.09 10.64 -17.36
CA GLU A 451 18.50 10.16 -16.10
C GLU A 451 17.29 9.24 -16.38
N GLN A 452 16.51 9.50 -17.43
CA GLN A 452 15.43 8.63 -17.88
C GLN A 452 15.95 7.29 -18.37
N ASN A 453 16.96 7.27 -19.25
CA ASN A 453 17.56 6.04 -19.76
C ASN A 453 18.16 5.18 -18.63
N GLN A 454 18.81 5.82 -17.64
CA GLN A 454 19.29 5.15 -16.43
C GLN A 454 18.15 4.59 -15.57
N LEU A 455 17.03 5.32 -15.46
CA LEU A 455 15.85 4.88 -14.71
C LEU A 455 15.22 3.66 -15.38
N GLU A 456 15.07 3.71 -16.70
CA GLU A 456 14.57 2.59 -17.50
C GLU A 456 15.49 1.36 -17.35
N GLU A 457 16.81 1.51 -17.50
CA GLU A 457 17.78 0.42 -17.27
C GLU A 457 17.67 -0.17 -15.85
N CYS A 458 17.55 0.68 -14.82
CA CYS A 458 17.37 0.28 -13.44
C CYS A 458 16.07 -0.51 -13.21
N VAL A 459 14.96 -0.08 -13.80
CA VAL A 459 13.68 -0.80 -13.72
C VAL A 459 13.75 -2.12 -14.51
N PHE A 460 14.33 -2.12 -15.72
CA PHE A 460 14.45 -3.30 -16.59
C PHE A 460 15.29 -4.44 -16.04
N CYS A 461 16.21 -4.19 -15.10
CA CYS A 461 16.92 -5.28 -14.43
C CYS A 461 15.93 -6.21 -13.68
N HIS A 462 14.76 -5.70 -13.30
CA HIS A 462 13.62 -6.49 -12.87
C HIS A 462 12.90 -7.03 -14.09
N LYS A 463 13.29 -8.22 -14.55
CA LYS A 463 12.78 -8.86 -15.78
C LYS A 463 11.24 -8.97 -15.90
N GLU A 464 10.55 -8.86 -14.78
CA GLU A 464 9.09 -8.92 -14.66
C GLU A 464 8.43 -7.52 -14.74
N ILE A 465 9.19 -6.44 -14.48
CA ILE A 465 8.73 -5.05 -14.57
C ILE A 465 9.20 -4.43 -15.89
N LEU A 466 8.24 -4.37 -16.81
CA LEU A 466 8.34 -3.80 -18.14
C LEU A 466 7.26 -2.69 -18.20
N ILE A 467 7.44 -1.45 -18.68
CA ILE A 467 8.51 -0.63 -19.30
C ILE A 467 8.11 0.85 -18.98
N GLY A 468 8.79 1.87 -19.52
CA GLY A 468 8.29 3.25 -19.68
C GLY A 468 6.95 3.33 -20.46
N ASN A 469 6.96 3.68 -21.75
CA ASN A 469 5.72 3.81 -22.55
C ASN A 469 4.93 2.51 -22.77
N LYS A 470 5.44 1.35 -22.33
CA LYS A 470 4.77 0.05 -22.43
C LYS A 470 4.56 -0.47 -21.01
N THR A 471 3.46 -0.10 -20.37
CA THR A 471 3.14 -0.45 -18.98
C THR A 471 3.24 -1.92 -18.64
N LEU A 472 3.13 -2.24 -17.32
CA LEU A 472 2.59 -3.50 -16.81
C LEU A 472 1.66 -4.12 -17.86
N ILE A 473 2.09 -5.24 -18.43
CA ILE A 473 1.57 -5.75 -19.72
C ILE A 473 0.07 -6.15 -19.63
N ASP A 474 -0.44 -6.24 -18.40
CA ASP A 474 -1.85 -6.49 -18.07
C ASP A 474 -2.50 -5.24 -17.44
N THR A 475 -2.45 -4.11 -18.15
CA THR A 475 -3.35 -3.00 -17.87
C THR A 475 -4.77 -3.35 -18.29
N VAL A 476 -5.70 -3.38 -17.34
CA VAL A 476 -7.13 -3.28 -17.64
C VAL A 476 -7.36 -1.96 -18.35
N GLN A 477 -7.66 -2.01 -19.65
CA GLN A 477 -8.06 -0.83 -20.41
C GLN A 477 -9.46 -0.39 -19.94
N PRO A 478 -9.71 0.91 -19.73
CA PRO A 478 -11.05 1.43 -19.49
C PRO A 478 -12.03 0.96 -20.58
N ALA A 479 -13.11 0.29 -20.16
CA ALA A 479 -14.10 -0.28 -21.06
C ALA A 479 -15.51 0.13 -20.62
N LYS A 480 -16.36 0.51 -21.59
CA LYS A 480 -17.75 0.93 -21.37
C LYS A 480 -18.64 -0.21 -20.85
N GLU A 481 -18.34 -1.44 -21.29
CA GLU A 481 -18.98 -2.68 -20.85
C GLU A 481 -17.94 -3.51 -20.11
N TRP A 482 -17.89 -3.35 -18.78
CA TRP A 482 -17.06 -4.16 -17.90
C TRP A 482 -17.92 -4.71 -16.76
N SER A 483 -17.57 -5.88 -16.24
CA SER A 483 -18.31 -6.50 -15.14
C SER A 483 -17.38 -6.94 -14.02
N LEU A 484 -17.86 -6.75 -12.79
CA LEU A 484 -17.21 -7.24 -11.58
C LEU A 484 -17.34 -8.77 -11.54
N LYS A 485 -16.30 -9.48 -11.97
CA LYS A 485 -16.11 -10.87 -11.55
C LYS A 485 -16.06 -10.90 -10.03
N SER A 486 -16.94 -11.70 -9.42
CA SER A 486 -16.74 -12.08 -8.03
C SER A 486 -15.45 -12.89 -7.91
N ALA A 487 -14.73 -12.73 -6.80
CA ALA A 487 -13.95 -13.86 -6.26
C ALA A 487 -14.87 -15.09 -6.25
N ARG A 488 -14.32 -16.30 -6.43
CA ARG A 488 -15.12 -17.53 -6.30
C ARG A 488 -15.91 -17.43 -4.99
N LYS A 489 -17.21 -17.75 -5.00
CA LYS A 489 -18.03 -17.82 -3.77
C LYS A 489 -17.45 -18.94 -2.89
N LEU A 490 -16.42 -18.61 -2.10
CA LEU A 490 -16.15 -19.30 -0.84
C LEU A 490 -17.47 -19.25 -0.07
N THR A 491 -17.94 -20.41 0.35
CA THR A 491 -19.30 -20.63 0.84
C THR A 491 -19.61 -19.71 2.03
N GLY A 492 -20.43 -18.68 1.81
CA GLY A 492 -21.03 -17.85 2.86
C GLY A 492 -20.33 -16.53 3.22
N CYS A 493 -20.10 -15.62 2.26
CA CYS A 493 -19.83 -14.22 2.65
C CYS A 493 -21.07 -13.59 3.30
N ALA A 494 -20.91 -13.01 4.50
CA ALA A 494 -21.94 -12.19 5.17
C ALA A 494 -22.49 -11.03 4.31
N CYS A 495 -21.68 -10.57 3.35
CA CYS A 495 -22.02 -9.55 2.36
C CYS A 495 -23.02 -10.02 1.28
N CYS A 496 -23.09 -11.33 1.05
CA CYS A 496 -24.02 -11.97 0.13
C CYS A 496 -25.13 -12.64 0.96
N GLY A 497 -26.10 -11.84 1.41
CA GLY A 497 -27.40 -12.40 1.80
C GLY A 497 -27.98 -13.22 0.62
N PRO A 498 -28.98 -14.11 0.87
CA PRO A 498 -29.61 -14.85 -0.20
C PRO A 498 -30.26 -13.87 -1.18
N GLU A 499 -29.58 -13.63 -2.30
CA GLU A 499 -30.21 -13.06 -3.49
C GLU A 499 -31.16 -14.14 -4.01
N ASP A 500 -32.43 -13.77 -4.24
CA ASP A 500 -33.47 -14.71 -4.65
C ASP A 500 -33.00 -15.53 -5.86
N GLU A 501 -33.26 -16.84 -5.83
CA GLU A 501 -32.94 -17.76 -6.91
C GLU A 501 -33.81 -17.44 -8.14
N TYR A 502 -33.34 -16.49 -8.95
CA TYR A 502 -33.83 -16.33 -10.31
C TYR A 502 -33.31 -17.51 -11.15
N ASP A 503 -34.18 -18.51 -11.30
CA ASP A 503 -33.97 -19.68 -12.15
C ASP A 503 -33.43 -19.27 -13.54
N SER A 504 -32.18 -19.62 -13.79
CA SER A 504 -31.55 -19.56 -15.11
C SER A 504 -31.87 -20.85 -15.87
N ASP A 505 -33.14 -21.03 -16.22
CA ASP A 505 -33.73 -22.27 -16.75
C ASP A 505 -33.39 -22.52 -18.25
N ASP A 506 -32.13 -22.29 -18.64
CA ASP A 506 -31.64 -22.26 -20.04
C ASP A 506 -30.75 -23.46 -20.43
N ASP A 507 -30.46 -24.39 -19.51
CA ASP A 507 -29.51 -25.52 -19.71
C ASP A 507 -30.20 -26.88 -19.99
N LYS A 508 -31.32 -26.91 -20.72
CA LYS A 508 -32.02 -28.16 -21.13
C LYS A 508 -32.61 -28.19 -22.54
N ILE A 509 -31.77 -28.22 -23.59
CA ILE A 509 -32.16 -28.79 -24.90
C ILE A 509 -31.02 -29.62 -25.50
N GLY A 510 -31.30 -30.84 -25.93
CA GLY A 510 -30.53 -31.49 -27.02
C GLY A 510 -29.72 -32.75 -26.72
N GLN A 511 -30.23 -33.70 -25.92
CA GLN A 511 -29.71 -35.07 -25.93
C GLN A 511 -30.51 -35.92 -26.92
N GLU A 512 -30.01 -36.07 -28.16
CA GLU A 512 -30.48 -37.11 -29.08
C GLU A 512 -29.34 -38.02 -29.56
N THR A 513 -29.70 -39.28 -29.74
CA THR A 513 -28.79 -40.41 -29.90
C THR A 513 -28.59 -40.82 -31.36
N SER A 514 -27.36 -41.17 -31.75
CA SER A 514 -27.13 -42.07 -32.89
C SER A 514 -25.92 -42.97 -32.62
N ALA A 515 -26.12 -44.28 -32.69
CA ALA A 515 -25.13 -45.28 -32.30
C ALA A 515 -24.36 -45.88 -33.50
N GLY A 516 -23.08 -46.19 -33.26
CA GLY A 516 -22.39 -47.38 -33.77
C GLY A 516 -22.01 -47.46 -35.26
N LYS A 517 -20.69 -47.56 -35.53
CA LYS A 517 -20.03 -48.84 -35.86
C LYS A 517 -18.51 -48.72 -36.10
N ASP A 518 -17.78 -49.66 -35.52
CA ASP A 518 -16.59 -50.40 -36.00
C ASP A 518 -15.89 -49.87 -37.28
N SER A 519 -14.56 -49.68 -37.35
CA SER A 519 -13.58 -50.75 -37.15
C SER A 519 -12.15 -50.29 -37.49
N GLY A 520 -11.13 -50.93 -36.88
CA GLY A 520 -9.86 -51.26 -37.56
C GLY A 520 -8.69 -50.25 -37.55
N GLY A 521 -7.57 -50.66 -36.93
CA GLY A 521 -6.30 -50.65 -37.68
C GLY A 521 -5.09 -49.89 -37.13
N LEU A 522 -4.23 -50.63 -36.40
CA LEU A 522 -2.77 -50.62 -36.50
C LEU A 522 -1.93 -49.46 -35.92
N LYS A 523 -0.64 -49.81 -35.73
CA LYS A 523 0.38 -49.14 -34.92
C LYS A 523 1.34 -48.30 -35.78
N MET A 524 2.02 -47.34 -35.13
CA MET A 524 3.49 -47.30 -34.95
C MET A 524 4.18 -45.98 -35.36
N ASN A 525 5.02 -45.53 -34.42
CA ASN A 525 6.08 -44.50 -34.43
C ASN A 525 6.45 -43.78 -35.74
N GLY A 526 6.56 -42.45 -35.67
CA GLY A 526 7.33 -41.62 -36.60
C GLY A 526 7.46 -40.18 -36.08
N ILE A 527 8.70 -39.72 -35.85
CA ILE A 527 9.01 -38.31 -35.61
C ILE A 527 9.19 -37.64 -36.97
N ASP A 528 8.56 -36.48 -37.22
CA ASP A 528 9.26 -35.41 -37.94
C ASP A 528 8.72 -33.99 -37.66
N LEU A 529 9.58 -33.00 -37.87
CA LEU A 529 9.35 -31.57 -37.72
C LEU A 529 8.91 -30.96 -39.05
N SER A 530 7.84 -30.16 -39.07
CA SER A 530 7.63 -29.19 -40.17
C SER A 530 6.78 -27.97 -39.79
N VAL A 531 7.40 -26.81 -39.95
CA VAL A 531 6.80 -25.47 -40.18
C VAL A 531 6.68 -25.37 -41.73
N PRO A 532 5.65 -24.76 -42.39
CA PRO A 532 5.11 -23.43 -42.11
C PRO A 532 3.60 -23.14 -42.44
N GLY A 533 3.14 -21.95 -42.04
CA GLY A 533 2.49 -20.94 -42.90
C GLY A 533 1.20 -21.24 -43.72
N ALA A 534 0.17 -20.44 -43.43
CA ALA A 534 -0.91 -19.98 -44.33
C ALA A 534 -1.88 -21.01 -44.96
N GLY A 535 -3.15 -20.95 -44.54
CA GLY A 535 -4.26 -21.74 -45.13
C GLY A 535 -5.64 -21.09 -44.94
N PHE A 536 -6.07 -20.36 -45.97
CA PHE A 536 -7.43 -19.91 -46.35
C PHE A 536 -8.62 -20.02 -45.38
N ALA A 537 -9.36 -18.90 -45.30
CA ALA A 537 -10.70 -18.84 -44.73
C ALA A 537 -11.76 -19.53 -45.60
N THR A 538 -12.72 -20.19 -44.96
CA THR A 538 -14.10 -20.31 -45.47
C THR A 538 -15.06 -19.98 -44.32
N GLY A 539 -16.06 -19.14 -44.60
CA GLY A 539 -16.86 -18.49 -43.56
C GLY A 539 -18.12 -19.27 -43.20
N LEU A 540 -18.52 -19.19 -41.92
CA LEU A 540 -19.86 -19.55 -41.44
C LEU A 540 -20.30 -18.53 -40.37
N THR A 541 -21.26 -17.69 -40.76
CA THR A 541 -22.17 -16.88 -39.93
C THR A 541 -21.66 -16.42 -38.55
N GLN A 542 -21.08 -15.22 -38.50
CA GLN A 542 -20.88 -14.50 -37.24
C GLN A 542 -22.23 -14.12 -36.59
N ARG A 543 -22.74 -14.95 -35.67
CA ARG A 543 -23.57 -14.42 -34.59
C ARG A 543 -22.70 -13.50 -33.73
N LYS A 544 -23.12 -12.25 -33.54
CA LYS A 544 -22.44 -11.30 -32.65
C LYS A 544 -22.33 -11.92 -31.25
N LYS A 545 -21.13 -12.32 -30.85
CA LYS A 545 -20.84 -12.57 -29.43
C LYS A 545 -20.84 -11.22 -28.72
N PRO A 546 -21.53 -11.07 -27.57
CA PRO A 546 -21.41 -9.87 -26.76
C PRO A 546 -19.97 -9.70 -26.27
N ALA A 547 -19.48 -8.46 -26.20
CA ALA A 547 -18.08 -8.13 -25.96
C ALA A 547 -17.72 -8.16 -24.47
N PHE A 548 -18.01 -9.27 -23.78
CA PHE A 548 -17.67 -9.43 -22.37
C PHE A 548 -16.18 -9.75 -22.20
N VAL A 549 -15.48 -8.92 -21.42
CA VAL A 549 -14.10 -9.17 -21.01
C VAL A 549 -14.08 -10.19 -19.88
N ASP A 550 -14.03 -11.47 -20.25
CA ASP A 550 -13.74 -12.55 -19.32
C ASP A 550 -12.24 -12.57 -18.98
N GLY A 551 -11.86 -12.14 -17.78
CA GLY A 551 -10.48 -12.27 -17.28
C GLY A 551 -10.00 -13.71 -17.01
N LYS A 552 -10.47 -14.70 -17.78
CA LYS A 552 -9.93 -16.07 -17.90
C LYS A 552 -9.58 -16.37 -19.36
N THR A 553 -10.38 -15.87 -20.32
CA THR A 553 -9.91 -15.75 -21.71
C THR A 553 -8.84 -14.68 -21.81
N GLN A 554 -7.58 -15.14 -21.85
CA GLN A 554 -6.38 -14.43 -22.32
C GLN A 554 -6.55 -12.91 -22.48
N PHE A 555 -6.13 -12.14 -21.47
CA PHE A 555 -5.76 -10.74 -21.68
C PHE A 555 -4.68 -10.71 -22.76
N ALA A 556 -5.07 -10.33 -23.98
CA ALA A 556 -4.28 -10.64 -25.17
C ALA A 556 -3.00 -9.82 -25.21
N PHE A 557 -1.89 -10.47 -24.87
CA PHE A 557 -0.56 -10.06 -25.30
C PHE A 557 -0.55 -10.02 -26.83
N ASP A 558 -0.57 -8.81 -27.41
CA ASP A 558 -0.38 -8.58 -28.84
C ASP A 558 1.08 -8.15 -29.10
N PRO A 559 2.02 -9.10 -29.31
CA PRO A 559 3.41 -8.78 -29.58
C PRO A 559 3.61 -7.98 -30.88
N THR A 560 2.61 -7.90 -31.77
CA THR A 560 2.75 -7.18 -33.05
C THR A 560 2.75 -5.66 -32.88
N LYS A 561 2.26 -5.13 -31.75
CA LYS A 561 2.32 -3.70 -31.42
C LYS A 561 3.65 -3.22 -30.82
N PHE A 562 4.65 -4.11 -30.68
CA PHE A 562 5.92 -3.78 -30.03
C PHE A 562 7.02 -3.29 -30.99
N SER A 563 6.78 -3.33 -32.30
CA SER A 563 7.72 -2.92 -33.35
C SER A 563 7.68 -1.41 -33.66
N TYR A 564 8.36 -0.60 -32.84
CA TYR A 564 8.63 0.82 -33.18
C TYR A 564 10.05 1.31 -32.88
N PHE A 565 10.99 0.41 -32.56
CA PHE A 565 12.40 0.74 -32.29
C PHE A 565 13.40 -0.20 -32.98
N ARG A 566 13.16 -0.51 -34.26
CA ARG A 566 14.15 -1.08 -35.19
C ARG A 566 13.92 -0.58 -36.63
N SER A 567 14.14 0.71 -36.87
CA SER A 567 14.23 1.27 -38.23
C SER A 567 14.91 2.65 -38.27
N LYS A 568 16.08 2.79 -37.63
CA LYS A 568 17.04 3.89 -37.86
C LYS A 568 18.50 3.43 -37.71
N GLU A 569 18.83 2.35 -38.42
CA GLU A 569 20.21 2.05 -38.82
C GLU A 569 20.22 1.67 -40.30
N THR A 570 20.50 2.67 -41.13
CA THR A 570 21.03 2.60 -42.51
C THR A 570 21.85 3.85 -42.72
#